data_AF-A0A950Q7X2-F1
#
_entry.id   AF-A0A950Q7X2-F1
#
_cell.length_a   1.000
_cell.length_b   1.000
_cell.length_c   1.000
_cell.angle_alpha   90.00
_cell.angle_beta   90.00
_cell.angle_gamma   90.00
#
_symmetry.space_group_name_H-M   'P 1'
#
loop_
_entity.id
_entity.type
_entity.pdbx_description
1 polymer ?
#
loop_
_entity_poly.entity_id
_entity_poly.type
_entity_poly.pdbx_seq_one_letter_code
_entity_poly.pdbx_strand_id
1 'polypeptide(L)' 'MSKTDTTTEARDYRATLFLPTTDFPMKAGLPEAEPKWLARWEAMDLYGRIRKA' A
#
# COMPACT_ATOMS: atom_id res chain seq x y z
N MET A 1 16.02 13.55 -11.44
CA MET A 1 15.72 14.99 -11.56
C MET A 1 15.22 15.47 -10.21
N SER A 2 16.14 16.04 -9.43
CA SER A 2 15.89 16.60 -8.10
C SER A 2 15.31 18.01 -8.29
N LYS A 3 14.09 18.29 -7.83
CA LYS A 3 13.60 19.67 -7.77
C LYS A 3 14.06 20.27 -6.45
N THR A 4 14.97 21.23 -6.59
CA THR A 4 15.39 22.17 -5.56
C THR A 4 14.22 23.08 -5.21
N ASP A 5 13.68 22.95 -3.99
CA ASP A 5 12.84 24.00 -3.41
C ASP A 5 13.74 24.90 -2.54
N THR A 6 14.03 26.07 -3.11
CA THR A 6 14.62 27.21 -2.42
C THR A 6 13.57 27.76 -1.44
N THR A 7 13.76 27.59 -0.14
CA THR A 7 13.13 28.42 0.89
C THR A 7 14.04 28.43 2.11
N THR A 8 14.55 29.62 2.41
CA THR A 8 15.03 30.16 3.70
C THR A 8 15.20 29.15 4.83
N GLU A 9 16.38 29.15 5.48
CA GLU A 9 16.78 28.59 6.79
C GLU A 9 15.66 28.59 7.87
N ALA A 10 14.58 27.87 7.63
CA ALA A 10 13.45 27.64 8.50
C ALA A 10 13.50 26.16 8.81
N ARG A 11 13.81 25.86 10.07
CA ARG A 11 14.02 24.50 10.58
C ARG A 11 12.94 23.55 10.05
N ASP A 12 13.34 22.48 9.37
CA ASP A 12 12.40 21.49 8.85
C ASP A 12 11.86 20.63 10.00
N TYR A 13 10.64 20.94 10.45
CA TYR A 13 9.95 20.23 11.52
C TYR A 13 9.28 18.93 11.06
N ARG A 14 9.31 18.58 9.76
CA ARG A 14 8.68 17.33 9.28
C ARG A 14 9.27 16.09 9.94
N ALA A 15 10.57 16.13 10.25
CA ALA A 15 11.27 15.04 10.94
C ALA A 15 10.88 14.88 12.42
N THR A 16 10.22 15.85 13.04
CA THR A 16 9.77 15.77 14.44
C THR A 16 8.36 15.19 14.59
N LEU A 17 7.69 14.89 13.48
CA LEU A 17 6.33 14.36 13.46
C LEU A 17 6.35 12.84 13.24
N PHE A 18 5.59 12.10 14.06
CA PHE A 18 5.39 10.66 13.89
C PHE A 18 4.30 10.39 12.83
N LEU A 19 4.60 10.73 11.58
CA LEU A 19 3.67 10.49 10.47
C LEU A 19 3.62 9.00 10.14
N PRO A 20 2.41 8.42 9.97
CA PRO A 20 2.29 7.02 9.59
C PRO A 20 2.80 6.82 8.16
N THR A 21 3.70 5.87 7.99
CA THR A 21 4.15 5.36 6.69
C THR A 21 3.48 4.02 6.40
N THR A 22 3.03 3.83 5.17
CA THR A 22 2.38 2.59 4.75
C THR A 22 2.75 2.27 3.32
N ASP A 23 3.02 1.00 3.06
CA ASP A 23 3.19 0.46 1.71
C ASP A 23 1.84 0.29 0.99
N PHE A 24 0.73 0.49 1.71
CA PHE A 24 -0.61 0.38 1.16
C PHE A 24 -0.88 1.53 0.16
N PRO A 25 -1.14 1.22 -1.12
CA PRO A 25 -1.34 2.26 -2.11
C PRO A 25 -2.68 2.96 -1.88
N MET A 26 -2.70 4.28 -2.03
CA MET A 26 -3.95 5.04 -1.95
C MET A 26 -4.94 4.71 -3.07
N LYS A 27 -4.45 4.21 -4.22
CA LYS A 27 -5.27 3.74 -5.33
C LYS A 27 -5.28 2.22 -5.35
N ALA A 28 -6.47 1.62 -5.45
CA ALA A 28 -6.63 0.18 -5.34
C ALA A 28 -6.06 -0.62 -6.53
N GLY A 29 -6.05 -0.05 -7.75
CA GLY A 29 -5.56 -0.76 -8.94
C GLY A 29 -6.32 -2.07 -9.25
N LEU A 30 -7.64 -2.07 -9.01
CA LEU A 30 -8.49 -3.28 -9.04
C LEU A 30 -8.34 -4.14 -10.31
N PRO A 31 -8.29 -3.58 -11.54
CA PRO A 31 -8.19 -4.41 -12.75
C PRO A 31 -6.98 -5.35 -12.78
N GLU A 32 -5.87 -4.96 -12.13
CA GLU A 32 -4.65 -5.78 -12.05
C GLU A 32 -4.56 -6.62 -10.76
N ALA A 33 -5.15 -6.13 -9.67
CA ALA A 33 -5.06 -6.75 -8.36
C ALA A 33 -6.06 -7.91 -8.17
N GLU A 34 -7.31 -7.74 -8.63
CA GLU A 34 -8.36 -8.73 -8.45
C GLU A 34 -8.03 -10.10 -9.09
N PRO A 35 -7.52 -10.19 -10.33
CA PRO A 35 -7.16 -11.48 -10.92
C PRO A 35 -6.11 -12.24 -10.09
N LYS A 36 -5.14 -11.51 -9.50
CA LYS A 36 -4.09 -12.10 -8.67
C LYS A 36 -4.64 -12.63 -7.34
N TRP A 37 -5.58 -11.92 -6.74
CA TRP A 37 -6.23 -12.34 -5.50
C TRP A 37 -7.08 -13.60 -5.70
N LEU A 38 -7.88 -13.63 -6.78
CA LEU A 38 -8.70 -14.78 -7.14
C LEU A 38 -7.84 -16.03 -7.36
N ALA A 39 -6.78 -15.92 -8.17
CA ALA A 39 -5.85 -17.03 -8.41
C ALA A 39 -5.21 -17.56 -7.12
N ARG A 40 -4.84 -16.65 -6.20
CA ARG A 40 -4.31 -17.04 -4.89
C ARG A 40 -5.35 -17.77 -4.05
N TRP A 41 -6.59 -17.29 -3.99
CA TRP A 41 -7.66 -17.93 -3.21
C TRP A 41 -8.03 -19.31 -3.75
N GLU A 42 -8.06 -19.46 -5.07
CA GLU A 42 -8.29 -20.74 -5.75
C GLU A 42 -7.16 -21.73 -5.43
N ALA A 43 -5.89 -21.29 -5.55
CA ALA A 43 -4.74 -22.13 -5.22
C ALA A 43 -4.70 -22.60 -3.76
N MET A 44 -5.32 -21.84 -2.84
CA MET A 44 -5.40 -22.19 -1.43
C MET A 44 -6.63 -23.05 -1.07
N ASP A 45 -7.49 -23.39 -2.03
CA ASP A 45 -8.81 -24.00 -1.80
C ASP A 45 -9.58 -23.27 -0.68
N LEU A 46 -9.57 -21.93 -0.73
CA LEU A 46 -10.09 -21.12 0.38
C LEU A 46 -11.57 -21.44 0.66
N TYR A 47 -12.38 -21.61 -0.39
CA TYR A 47 -13.79 -21.96 -0.25
C TYR A 47 -13.98 -23.36 0.36
N GLY A 48 -13.22 -24.36 -0.08
CA GLY A 48 -13.27 -25.70 0.50
C GLY A 48 -12.86 -25.71 1.97
N ARG A 49 -11.88 -24.89 2.36
CA ARG A 49 -11.48 -24.72 3.77
C ARG A 49 -12.58 -24.10 4.63
N ILE A 50 -13.29 -23.09 4.11
CA ILE A 50 -14.41 -22.46 4.82
C ILE A 50 -15.57 -23.45 5.02
N ARG A 51 -15.85 -24.30 4.01
CA ARG A 51 -16.95 -25.27 4.06
C ARG A 51 -16.68 -26.50 4.92
N LYS A 52 -15.42 -26.73 5.31
CA LYS A 52 -15.00 -27.84 6.19
C LYS A 52 -15.16 -27.53 7.69
N ALA A 53 -15.33 -26.26 8.06
CA ALA A 53 -15.58 -25.81 9.43
C ALA A 53 -17.10 -25.80 9.74
#